data_AF-A0AA42M8A5-F1
#
_entry.id   AF-A0AA42M8A5-F1
#
_cell.length_a   1.000
_cell.length_b   1.000
_cell.length_c   1.000
_cell.angle_alpha   90.00
_cell.angle_beta   90.00
_cell.angle_gamma   90.00
#
_symmetry.space_group_name_H-M   'P 1'
#
loop_
_entity.id
_entity.type
_entity.pdbx_description
1 polymer ?
#
loop_
_entity_poly.entity_id
_entity_poly.type
_entity_poly.pdbx_seq_one_letter_code
_entity_poly.pdbx_strand_id
1 'polypeptide(L)'
;MNWILVAMGGGIGACLRYGAGLWLFKPSMSFPWPTWWINIVGCFAAGVFFAFSQKFPVLQQEARLFLMVGILGGFTTFSSFGLETFQLFRQGQTVLALSYALSSLVVGVIVLGIGFYLLDSVLKH
;
A
#
# COMPACT_ATOMS: atom_id res chain seq x y z
N MET A 1 -20.80 11.80 -7.70
CA MET A 1 -20.04 10.69 -7.10
C MET A 1 -19.56 9.81 -8.25
N ASN A 2 -18.33 10.02 -8.74
CA ASN A 2 -17.85 9.39 -9.97
C ASN A 2 -17.31 7.98 -9.70
N TRP A 3 -18.22 7.01 -9.52
CA TRP A 3 -17.91 5.59 -9.32
C TRP A 3 -16.96 5.03 -10.39
N ILE A 4 -17.02 5.57 -11.60
CA ILE A 4 -16.15 5.22 -12.73
C ILE A 4 -14.67 5.47 -12.39
N LEU A 5 -14.33 6.59 -11.76
CA LEU A 5 -12.95 6.89 -11.38
C LEU A 5 -12.43 5.91 -10.33
N VAL A 6 -13.26 5.56 -9.35
CA VAL A 6 -12.90 4.57 -8.33
C VAL A 6 -12.73 3.19 -8.97
N ALA A 7 -13.63 2.78 -9.86
CA ALA A 7 -13.56 1.50 -10.55
C ALA A 7 -12.33 1.40 -11.47
N MET A 8 -12.05 2.44 -12.26
CA MET A 8 -10.87 2.49 -13.13
C MET A 8 -9.58 2.47 -12.31
N GLY A 9 -9.47 3.34 -11.30
CA GLY A 9 -8.30 3.37 -10.43
C GLY A 9 -8.11 2.04 -9.70
N GLY A 10 -9.19 1.49 -9.14
CA GLY A 10 -9.18 0.20 -8.43
C GLY A 10 -8.76 -0.96 -9.33
N GLY A 11 -9.26 -1.01 -10.56
CA GLY A 11 -8.86 -1.99 -11.56
C GLY A 11 -7.37 -1.90 -11.90
N ILE A 12 -6.87 -0.68 -12.13
CA ILE A 12 -5.43 -0.43 -12.36
C ILE A 12 -4.61 -0.90 -11.15
N GLY A 13 -5.01 -0.50 -9.94
CA GLY A 13 -4.33 -0.88 -8.70
C GLY A 13 -4.29 -2.40 -8.52
N ALA A 14 -5.41 -3.09 -8.74
CA ALA A 14 -5.49 -4.54 -8.64
C ALA A 14 -4.59 -5.24 -9.66
N CYS A 15 -4.54 -4.75 -10.91
CA CYS A 15 -3.64 -5.27 -11.93
C CYS A 15 -2.16 -5.06 -11.56
N LEU A 16 -1.80 -3.88 -11.03
CA LEU A 16 -0.44 -3.59 -10.56
C LEU A 16 -0.05 -4.52 -9.41
N ARG A 17 -0.95 -4.74 -8.45
CA ARG A 17 -0.75 -5.68 -7.34
C ARG A 17 -0.53 -7.10 -7.84
N TYR A 18 -1.38 -7.55 -8.76
CA TYR A 18 -1.26 -8.87 -9.37
C TYR A 18 0.08 -9.03 -10.09
N GLY A 19 0.45 -8.06 -10.91
CA GLY A 19 1.74 -8.04 -11.60
C GLY A 19 2.93 -8.06 -10.63
N ALA A 20 2.91 -7.22 -9.58
CA ALA A 20 3.95 -7.23 -8.55
C ALA A 20 4.03 -8.60 -7.84
N GLY A 21 2.89 -9.24 -7.59
CA GLY A 21 2.81 -10.61 -7.09
C GLY A 21 3.57 -11.60 -7.96
N LEU A 22 3.36 -11.58 -9.27
CA LEU A 22 4.05 -12.47 -10.21
C LEU A 22 5.57 -12.26 -10.24
N TRP A 23 6.02 -11.02 -10.13
CA TRP A 23 7.45 -10.68 -10.19
C TRP A 23 8.21 -10.93 -8.88
N LEU A 24 7.54 -10.69 -7.74
CA LEU A 24 8.16 -10.81 -6.41
C LEU A 24 8.02 -12.21 -5.82
N PHE A 25 7.07 -13.03 -6.30
CA PHE A 25 6.85 -14.36 -5.79
C PHE A 25 8.07 -15.27 -6.04
N LYS A 26 8.53 -15.94 -4.99
CA LYS A 26 9.47 -17.05 -5.12
C LYS A 26 8.96 -18.25 -4.29
N PRO A 27 8.88 -19.46 -4.86
CA PRO A 27 8.29 -20.63 -4.18
C PRO A 27 8.95 -21.03 -2.86
N SER A 28 10.23 -20.69 -2.68
CA SER A 28 11.01 -21.02 -1.48
C SER A 28 10.91 -19.98 -0.35
N MET A 29 10.16 -18.89 -0.54
CA MET A 29 10.02 -17.85 0.46
C MET A 29 9.03 -18.25 1.55
N SER A 30 9.50 -18.34 2.79
CA SER A 30 8.63 -18.49 3.96
C SER A 30 7.90 -17.18 4.30
N PHE A 31 8.52 -16.03 4.02
CA PHE A 31 7.96 -14.71 4.34
C PHE A 31 7.12 -14.17 3.17
N PRO A 32 5.96 -13.52 3.42
CA PRO A 32 5.07 -12.99 2.38
C PRO A 32 5.57 -11.70 1.73
N TRP A 33 6.76 -11.74 1.11
CA TRP A 33 7.42 -10.57 0.51
C TRP A 33 6.58 -9.80 -0.51
N PRO A 34 5.80 -10.44 -1.41
CA PRO A 34 5.03 -9.69 -2.39
C PRO A 34 4.01 -8.77 -1.73
N THR A 35 3.20 -9.30 -0.80
CA THR A 35 2.18 -8.54 -0.07
C THR A 35 2.79 -7.49 0.85
N TRP A 36 3.93 -7.81 1.47
CA TRP A 36 4.68 -6.84 2.26
C TRP A 36 5.10 -5.63 1.41
N TRP A 37 5.76 -5.86 0.27
CA TRP A 37 6.29 -4.79 -0.57
C TRP A 37 5.22 -3.89 -1.17
N ILE A 38 4.12 -4.45 -1.71
CA ILE A 38 3.03 -3.64 -2.26
C ILE A 38 2.42 -2.73 -1.19
N ASN A 39 2.29 -3.21 0.05
CA ASN A 39 1.74 -2.43 1.15
C ASN A 39 2.70 -1.33 1.59
N ILE A 40 4.01 -1.62 1.73
CA ILE A 40 5.03 -0.63 2.08
C ILE A 40 5.13 0.48 1.01
N VAL A 41 5.21 0.11 -0.27
CA VAL A 41 5.24 1.08 -1.38
C VAL A 41 3.94 1.89 -1.42
N GLY A 42 2.80 1.24 -1.20
CA GLY A 42 1.51 1.91 -1.14
C GLY A 42 1.40 2.91 0.02
N CYS A 43 1.90 2.57 1.20
CA CYS A 43 1.97 3.49 2.34
C CYS A 43 2.84 4.71 2.06
N PHE A 44 4.02 4.52 1.46
CA PHE A 44 4.88 5.63 1.05
C PHE A 44 4.17 6.56 0.06
N ALA A 45 3.57 5.99 -1.00
CA ALA A 45 2.82 6.74 -1.99
C ALA A 45 1.63 7.49 -1.37
N ALA A 46 0.91 6.88 -0.43
CA ALA A 46 -0.18 7.53 0.30
C ALA A 46 0.31 8.78 1.06
N GLY A 47 1.49 8.72 1.69
CA GLY A 47 2.12 9.86 2.35
C GLY A 47 2.43 11.01 1.39
N VAL A 48 3.04 10.69 0.24
CA VAL A 48 3.33 11.66 -0.84
C VAL A 48 2.03 12.32 -1.32
N PHE A 49 1.00 11.54 -1.63
CA PHE A 49 -0.28 12.10 -2.07
C PHE A 49 -0.96 12.92 -0.99
N PHE A 50 -0.82 12.54 0.28
CA PHE A 50 -1.38 13.31 1.39
C PHE A 50 -0.75 14.70 1.47
N ALA A 51 0.59 14.80 1.43
CA ALA A 51 1.29 16.08 1.38
C ALA A 51 0.88 16.92 0.18
N PHE A 52 0.80 16.32 -1.01
CA PHE A 52 0.35 17.00 -2.22
C PHE A 52 -1.07 17.56 -2.09
N SER A 53 -1.99 16.78 -1.52
CA SER A 53 -3.40 17.16 -1.36
C SER A 53 -3.62 18.30 -0.37
N GLN A 54 -2.71 18.50 0.59
CA GLN A 54 -2.74 19.64 1.50
C GLN A 54 -2.34 20.94 0.80
N LYS A 55 -1.38 20.87 -0.13
CA LYS A 55 -0.90 22.07 -0.82
C LYS A 55 -1.76 22.50 -2.01
N PHE A 56 -2.43 21.56 -2.66
CA PHE A 56 -3.28 21.85 -3.83
C PHE A 56 -4.74 21.40 -3.63
N PRO A 57 -5.55 22.17 -2.89
CA PRO A 57 -6.92 21.79 -2.54
C PRO A 57 -7.85 21.66 -3.76
N VAL A 58 -7.58 22.40 -4.84
CA VAL A 58 -8.45 22.45 -6.02
C VAL A 58 -8.40 21.14 -6.85
N LEU A 59 -7.36 20.31 -6.67
CA LEU A 59 -7.25 18.98 -7.29
C LEU A 59 -7.98 17.88 -6.47
N GLN A 60 -8.64 18.21 -5.35
CA GLN A 60 -8.88 17.25 -4.27
C GLN A 60 -9.87 16.13 -4.53
N GLN A 61 -11.00 16.34 -5.22
CA GLN A 61 -12.05 15.32 -5.11
C GLN A 61 -11.84 14.17 -6.09
N GLU A 62 -11.74 14.47 -7.39
CA GLU A 62 -11.63 13.43 -8.42
C GLU A 62 -10.25 12.76 -8.41
N ALA A 63 -9.17 13.52 -8.19
CA ALA A 63 -7.83 12.93 -8.07
C ALA A 63 -7.70 12.05 -6.83
N ARG A 64 -8.29 12.43 -5.68
CA ARG A 64 -8.32 11.59 -4.48
C ARG A 64 -9.12 10.31 -4.70
N LEU A 65 -10.28 10.41 -5.37
CA LEU A 65 -11.08 9.23 -5.70
C LEU A 65 -10.32 8.28 -6.64
N PHE A 66 -9.68 8.80 -7.67
CA PHE A 66 -8.93 7.98 -8.62
C PHE A 66 -7.64 7.40 -8.02
N LEU A 67 -6.82 8.22 -7.35
CA LEU A 67 -5.47 7.84 -6.89
C LEU A 67 -5.49 7.17 -5.51
N MET A 68 -6.12 7.78 -4.50
CA MET A 68 -6.12 7.24 -3.14
C MET A 68 -7.15 6.12 -2.99
N VAL A 69 -8.40 6.37 -3.33
CA VAL A 69 -9.47 5.37 -3.16
C VAL A 69 -9.36 4.27 -4.23
N GLY A 70 -9.12 4.65 -5.48
CA GLY A 70 -8.95 3.73 -6.60
C GLY A 70 -7.60 3.01 -6.60
N ILE A 71 -6.56 3.65 -7.15
CA ILE A 71 -5.26 3.00 -7.42
C ILE A 71 -4.64 2.44 -6.14
N LEU A 72 -4.43 3.26 -5.11
CA LEU A 72 -3.79 2.79 -3.88
C LEU A 72 -4.67 1.78 -3.13
N GLY A 73 -5.99 1.97 -3.14
CA GLY A 73 -6.94 1.01 -2.58
C GLY A 73 -6.92 -0.36 -3.28
N GLY A 74 -6.75 -0.41 -4.60
CA GLY A 74 -6.63 -1.66 -5.35
C GLY A 74 -5.23 -2.28 -5.29
N PHE A 75 -4.20 -1.44 -5.20
CA PHE A 75 -2.79 -1.83 -5.17
C PHE A 75 -2.35 -2.43 -3.82
N THR A 76 -2.89 -1.90 -2.72
CA THR A 76 -2.62 -2.42 -1.37
C THR A 76 -3.69 -3.42 -0.95
N THR A 77 -3.41 -4.24 0.06
CA THR A 77 -4.39 -5.21 0.57
C THR A 77 -4.14 -5.58 2.03
N PHE A 78 -5.15 -5.33 2.86
CA PHE A 78 -5.18 -5.81 4.26
C PHE A 78 -5.70 -7.25 4.36
N SER A 79 -6.56 -7.69 3.44
CA SER A 79 -7.15 -9.03 3.48
C SER A 79 -6.13 -10.13 3.17
N SER A 80 -5.25 -9.92 2.17
CA SER A 80 -4.15 -10.86 1.90
C SER A 80 -3.16 -10.90 3.06
N PHE A 81 -2.79 -9.73 3.60
CA PHE A 81 -1.96 -9.61 4.80
C PHE A 81 -2.52 -10.43 5.98
N GLY A 82 -3.82 -10.29 6.28
CA GLY A 82 -4.48 -11.01 7.36
C GLY A 82 -4.51 -12.52 7.14
N LEU A 83 -4.83 -12.96 5.92
CA LEU A 83 -4.85 -14.37 5.56
C LEU A 83 -3.47 -15.03 5.68
N GLU A 84 -2.43 -14.39 5.14
CA GLU A 84 -1.05 -14.87 5.21
C GLU A 84 -0.56 -14.91 6.67
N THR A 85 -0.85 -13.89 7.46
CA THR A 85 -0.53 -13.86 8.90
C THR A 85 -1.20 -15.03 9.63
N PHE A 86 -2.49 -15.26 9.37
CA PHE A 86 -3.23 -16.38 9.96
C PHE A 86 -2.68 -17.74 9.52
N GLN A 87 -2.30 -17.89 8.26
CA GLN A 87 -1.69 -19.11 7.73
C GLN A 87 -0.36 -19.41 8.41
N LEU A 88 0.50 -18.41 8.64
CA LEU A 88 1.75 -18.58 9.37
C LEU A 88 1.51 -19.07 10.81
N PHE A 89 0.52 -18.52 11.52
CA PHE A 89 0.13 -19.03 12.83
C PHE A 89 -0.39 -20.47 12.76
N ARG A 90 -1.22 -20.81 11.78
CA ARG A 90 -1.74 -22.18 11.58
C ARG A 90 -0.63 -23.19 11.30
N GLN A 91 0.44 -22.77 10.64
CA GLN A 91 1.62 -23.59 10.36
C GLN A 91 2.61 -23.66 11.53
N GLY A 92 2.31 -23.05 12.68
CA GLY A 92 3.19 -23.00 13.85
C GLY A 92 4.36 -22.02 13.72
N GLN A 93 4.41 -21.21 12.65
CA GLN A 93 5.47 -20.24 12.39
C GLN A 93 5.22 -18.90 13.12
N THR A 94 5.01 -18.96 14.44
CA THR A 94 4.60 -17.81 15.27
C THR A 94 5.56 -16.62 15.18
N VAL A 95 6.88 -16.86 15.23
CA VAL A 95 7.88 -15.79 15.13
C VAL A 95 7.78 -15.09 13.77
N LEU A 96 7.60 -15.86 12.70
CA LEU A 96 7.47 -15.29 11.35
C LEU A 96 6.18 -14.49 11.20
N ALA A 97 5.06 -15.02 11.70
CA ALA A 97 3.76 -14.32 11.71
C ALA A 97 3.84 -12.97 12.43
N LEU A 98 4.42 -12.94 13.63
CA LEU A 98 4.61 -11.71 14.40
C LEU A 98 5.57 -10.74 13.70
N SER A 99 6.68 -11.24 13.15
CA SER A 99 7.62 -10.40 12.40
C SER A 99 6.97 -9.76 11.17
N TYR A 100 6.14 -10.51 10.44
CA TYR A 100 5.40 -10.04 9.27
C TYR A 100 4.37 -8.98 9.66
N ALA A 101 3.57 -9.24 10.70
CA ALA A 101 2.57 -8.32 11.20
C ALA A 101 3.18 -7.01 11.71
N LEU A 102 4.16 -7.09 12.60
CA LEU A 102 4.79 -5.92 13.21
C LEU A 102 5.58 -5.11 12.19
N SER A 103 6.37 -5.75 11.32
CA SER A 103 7.11 -5.03 10.29
C SER A 103 6.17 -4.32 9.31
N SER A 104 5.09 -4.97 8.86
CA SER A 104 4.12 -4.34 7.94
C SER A 104 3.51 -3.08 8.54
N LEU A 105 3.13 -3.12 9.82
CA LEU A 105 2.53 -1.98 10.52
C LEU A 105 3.55 -0.87 10.79
N VAL A 106 4.67 -1.21 11.44
CA VAL A 106 5.68 -0.23 11.87
C VAL A 106 6.35 0.41 10.67
N VAL A 107 6.86 -0.40 9.73
CA VAL A 107 7.52 0.13 8.53
C VAL A 107 6.52 0.88 7.67
N GLY A 108 5.29 0.39 7.52
CA GLY A 108 4.24 1.07 6.76
C GLY A 108 3.97 2.49 7.24
N VAL A 109 3.80 2.68 8.55
CA VAL A 109 3.59 4.02 9.13
C VAL A 109 4.82 4.90 8.98
N ILE A 110 6.02 4.35 9.18
CA ILE A 110 7.28 5.08 9.01
C ILE A 110 7.42 5.59 7.58
N VAL A 111 7.26 4.71 6.57
CA VAL A 111 7.46 5.11 5.16
C VAL A 111 6.36 6.06 4.68
N LEU A 112 5.15 5.97 5.21
CA LEU A 112 4.11 6.98 4.95
C LEU A 112 4.57 8.35 5.45
N GLY A 113 5.06 8.42 6.70
CA GLY A 113 5.61 9.66 7.25
C GLY A 113 6.78 10.20 6.42
N ILE A 114 7.70 9.32 6.01
CA ILE A 114 8.83 9.70 5.12
C ILE A 114 8.29 10.27 3.81
N GLY A 115 7.35 9.60 3.15
CA GLY A 115 6.76 10.08 1.88
C GLY A 115 6.09 11.44 2.02
N PHE A 116 5.37 11.65 3.13
CA PHE A 116 4.76 12.94 3.44
C PHE A 116 5.80 14.04 3.62
N TYR A 117 6.75 13.88 4.54
CA TYR A 117 7.72 14.93 4.86
C TYR A 117 8.71 15.20 3.72
N LEU A 118 9.04 14.18 2.92
CA LEU A 118 9.87 14.34 1.73
C LEU A 118 9.19 15.28 0.74
N LEU A 119 7.93 15.03 0.37
CA LEU A 119 7.25 15.91 -0.58
C LEU A 119 6.96 17.29 0.04
N ASP A 120 6.54 17.34 1.30
CA ASP A 120 6.30 18.61 2.00
C ASP A 120 7.54 19.51 2.04
N SER A 121 8.73 18.93 2.26
CA SER A 121 10.00 19.69 2.24
C SER A 121 10.33 20.26 0.85
N VAL A 122 10.09 19.50 -0.22
CA VAL A 122 10.31 19.94 -1.60
C VAL A 122 9.31 21.04 -1.96
N LEU A 123 8.06 20.87 -1.54
CA LEU A 123 7.01 21.84 -1.82
C LEU A 123 7.18 23.12 -1.02
N LYS A 124 7.81 23.15 0.15
CA LYS A 124 8.01 24.40 0.92
C LYS A 124 8.95 25.41 0.25
N HIS A 125 9.72 24.98 -0.74
CA HIS A 125 10.50 25.83 -1.64
C HIS A 125 9.69 26.21 -2.88
#